data_AF-A0A2H0YBN6-F1
#
_entry.id   AF-A0A2H0YBN6-F1
#
_cell.length_a   1.000
_cell.length_b   1.000
_cell.length_c   1.000
_cell.angle_alpha   90.00
_cell.angle_beta   90.00
_cell.angle_gamma   90.00
#
_symmetry.space_group_name_H-M   'P 1'
#
loop_
_entity.id
_entity.type
_entity.pdbx_description
1 polymer ?
#
loop_
_entity_poly.entity_id
_entity_poly.type
_entity_poly.pdbx_seq_one_letter_code
_entity_poly.pdbx_strand_id
1 'polypeptide(L)'
;MKFSRKQILIFSCVVCLGAVALVLTMGRLSRADSGDNITGFAWANAPQTTGGQKLGIGWISFNCNDSQLPTPRCSGSNNYGVNIESDGNLIGYAYYDINDPNTGASEVGWIDFDPSLAGRPGAPNRTARVDLEGTASSYGCASVGCVYGWARAIGYGGGWDVWIKLRKDPADSGANYGVYIGADDGEFHGWAWGGEVMGWI
;
A
#
# COMPACT_ATOMS: atom_id res chain seq x y z
N MET A 1 33.36 36.06 -29.07
CA MET A 1 32.10 36.81 -28.79
C MET A 1 32.19 37.35 -27.37
N LYS A 2 32.16 38.67 -27.16
CA LYS A 2 32.23 39.27 -25.82
C LYS A 2 30.81 39.60 -25.35
N PHE A 3 30.35 38.93 -24.30
CA PHE A 3 29.06 39.24 -23.67
C PHE A 3 29.21 40.42 -22.71
N SER A 4 28.24 41.34 -22.74
CA SER A 4 28.18 42.44 -21.79
C SER A 4 27.80 41.94 -20.40
N ARG A 5 28.19 42.66 -19.35
CA ARG A 5 27.83 42.34 -17.95
C ARG A 5 26.31 42.18 -17.77
N LYS A 6 25.50 42.95 -18.50
CA LYS A 6 24.03 42.86 -18.49
C LYS A 6 23.51 41.54 -19.07
N GLN A 7 24.11 41.06 -20.17
CA GLN A 7 23.74 39.78 -20.78
C GLN A 7 24.09 38.59 -19.87
N ILE A 8 25.22 38.66 -19.16
CA ILE A 8 25.63 37.64 -18.19
C ILE A 8 24.65 37.57 -17.01
N LEU A 9 24.23 38.72 -16.47
CA LEU A 9 23.25 38.80 -15.39
C LEU A 9 21.88 38.23 -15.77
N ILE A 10 21.37 38.58 -16.96
CA ILE A 10 20.07 38.08 -17.44
C ILE A 10 20.12 36.56 -17.62
N PHE A 11 21.19 36.04 -18.24
CA PHE A 11 21.33 34.61 -18.46
C PHE A 11 21.41 33.85 -17.14
N SER A 12 22.15 34.38 -16.16
CA SER A 12 22.22 33.79 -14.81
C SER A 12 20.86 33.77 -14.11
N CYS A 13 20.06 34.84 -14.19
CA CYS A 13 18.74 34.87 -13.59
C CYS A 13 17.77 33.86 -14.23
N VAL A 14 17.79 33.73 -15.56
CA VAL A 14 16.91 32.78 -16.27
C VAL A 14 17.27 31.34 -15.92
N VAL A 15 18.56 31.01 -15.84
CA VAL A 15 19.01 29.66 -15.42
C VAL A 15 18.62 29.38 -13.96
N CYS A 16 18.79 30.36 -13.06
CA CYS A 16 18.39 30.20 -11.66
C CYS A 16 16.87 30.01 -11.49
N LEU A 17 16.06 30.82 -12.19
CA LEU A 17 14.60 30.70 -12.15
C LEU A 17 14.11 29.38 -12.75
N GLY A 18 14.74 28.92 -13.85
CA GLY A 18 14.45 27.62 -14.44
C GLY A 18 14.81 26.45 -13.52
N ALA A 19 15.95 26.51 -12.84
CA ALA A 19 16.35 25.50 -11.86
C ALA A 19 15.42 25.44 -10.65
N VAL A 20 14.99 26.60 -10.14
CA VAL A 20 14.02 26.67 -9.02
C VAL A 20 12.66 26.14 -9.45
N ALA A 21 12.17 26.49 -10.65
CA ALA A 21 10.93 25.95 -11.18
C ALA A 21 10.99 24.42 -11.34
N LEU A 22 12.11 23.88 -11.83
CA LEU A 22 12.31 22.44 -11.96
C LEU A 22 12.27 21.72 -10.60
N VAL A 23 12.94 22.28 -9.58
CA VAL A 23 12.94 21.74 -8.21
C VAL A 23 11.54 21.82 -7.58
N LEU A 24 10.75 22.84 -7.90
CA LEU A 24 9.37 22.99 -7.42
C LEU A 24 8.38 22.06 -8.14
N THR A 25 8.68 21.63 -9.38
CA THR A 25 7.85 20.66 -10.13
C THR A 25 8.22 19.20 -9.88
N MET A 26 9.38 18.93 -9.30
CA MET A 26 9.70 17.60 -8.79
C MET A 26 8.85 17.37 -7.55
N GLY A 27 7.73 16.66 -7.73
CA GLY A 27 6.84 16.27 -6.65
C GLY A 27 7.66 15.75 -5.48
N ARG A 28 7.37 16.27 -4.28
CA ARG A 28 8.01 15.79 -3.05
C ARG A 28 7.68 14.30 -2.94
N LEU A 29 8.64 13.45 -3.23
CA LEU A 29 8.58 12.06 -2.80
C LEU A 29 8.65 12.12 -1.27
N SER A 30 7.48 12.06 -0.65
CA SER A 30 7.33 11.76 0.76
C SER A 30 8.08 10.45 1.02
N ARG A 31 9.13 10.50 1.83
CA ARG A 31 9.95 9.34 2.19
C ARG A 31 9.65 9.02 3.65
N ALA A 32 9.11 7.83 3.89
CA ALA A 32 8.94 7.31 5.24
C ALA A 32 10.31 6.90 5.82
N ASP A 33 10.69 7.45 6.97
CA ASP A 33 11.75 6.94 7.84
C ASP A 33 11.18 5.83 8.76
N SER A 34 12.03 5.17 9.53
CA SER A 34 11.68 4.18 10.57
C SER A 34 10.69 4.66 11.64
N GLY A 35 10.43 5.97 11.72
CA GLY A 35 9.37 6.57 12.55
C GLY A 35 8.06 6.83 11.81
N ASP A 36 8.05 6.74 10.48
CA ASP A 36 6.93 7.05 9.59
C ASP A 36 6.22 5.74 9.19
N ASN A 37 5.72 5.02 10.20
CA ASN A 37 4.89 3.84 9.96
C ASN A 37 3.65 4.24 9.16
N ILE A 38 3.17 3.36 8.28
CA ILE A 38 1.83 3.48 7.73
C ILE A 38 0.85 3.43 8.90
N THR A 39 -0.05 4.41 9.01
CA THR A 39 -1.02 4.50 10.10
C THR A 39 -2.44 4.48 9.55
N GLY A 40 -3.40 4.03 10.36
CA GLY A 40 -4.82 4.06 10.00
C GLY A 40 -5.47 2.70 9.86
N PHE A 41 -6.76 2.75 9.52
CA PHE A 41 -7.64 1.59 9.42
C PHE A 41 -8.18 1.48 7.99
N ALA A 42 -8.01 0.31 7.38
CA ALA A 42 -8.71 -0.09 6.17
C ALA A 42 -9.95 -0.90 6.53
N TRP A 43 -11.03 -0.76 5.77
CA TRP A 43 -12.27 -1.49 6.01
C TRP A 43 -12.41 -2.64 5.02
N ALA A 44 -12.50 -3.86 5.53
CA ALA A 44 -13.07 -4.94 4.73
C ALA A 44 -14.58 -4.66 4.60
N ASN A 45 -14.96 -3.90 3.58
CA ASN A 45 -16.36 -3.65 3.21
C ASN A 45 -16.79 -4.62 2.09
N ALA A 46 -18.09 -4.89 1.97
CA ALA A 46 -18.62 -5.75 0.91
C ALA A 46 -18.50 -5.08 -0.47
N PRO A 47 -18.12 -5.82 -1.54
CA PRO A 47 -18.95 -5.78 -2.74
C PRO A 47 -18.91 -7.03 -3.64
N GLN A 48 -20.01 -7.18 -4.36
CA GLN A 48 -20.29 -8.16 -5.42
C GLN A 48 -20.54 -9.58 -4.97
N THR A 49 -21.84 -9.83 -4.76
CA THR A 49 -22.49 -11.10 -5.02
C THR A 49 -22.25 -11.54 -6.48
N THR A 50 -21.06 -12.03 -6.80
CA THR A 50 -20.94 -12.97 -7.91
C THR A 50 -21.04 -14.35 -7.29
N GLY A 51 -22.26 -14.86 -7.15
CA GLY A 51 -22.54 -16.16 -6.52
C GLY A 51 -23.27 -16.11 -5.16
N GLY A 52 -23.59 -14.93 -4.62
CA GLY A 52 -24.45 -14.79 -3.43
C GLY A 52 -23.77 -14.88 -2.06
N GLN A 53 -22.44 -15.04 -1.99
CA GLN A 53 -21.68 -15.00 -0.74
C GLN A 53 -21.41 -13.55 -0.32
N LYS A 54 -21.61 -13.23 0.97
CA LYS A 54 -21.30 -11.93 1.57
C LYS A 54 -19.87 -11.98 2.09
N LEU A 55 -18.99 -11.05 1.73
CA LEU A 55 -17.61 -11.07 2.21
C LEU A 55 -17.49 -10.30 3.54
N GLY A 56 -16.46 -10.66 4.33
CA GLY A 56 -16.22 -10.23 5.70
C GLY A 56 -16.43 -8.73 5.97
N ILE A 57 -17.01 -8.40 7.12
CA ILE A 57 -17.07 -7.02 7.64
C ILE A 57 -16.01 -6.90 8.72
N GLY A 58 -15.05 -5.99 8.54
CA GLY A 58 -13.94 -5.86 9.48
C GLY A 58 -13.04 -4.66 9.23
N TRP A 59 -11.95 -4.63 9.98
CA TRP A 59 -10.93 -3.61 9.88
C TRP A 59 -9.52 -4.22 9.84
N ILE A 60 -8.60 -3.49 9.21
CA ILE A 60 -7.17 -3.79 9.16
C ILE A 60 -6.44 -2.58 9.74
N SER A 61 -5.64 -2.76 10.77
CA SER A 61 -4.76 -1.74 11.35
C SER A 61 -3.33 -1.91 10.88
N PHE A 62 -2.75 -0.85 10.30
CA PHE A 62 -1.39 -0.89 9.76
C PHE A 62 -0.31 -0.62 10.79
N ASN A 63 -0.66 -0.12 11.98
CA ASN A 63 0.29 0.05 13.07
C ASN A 63 -0.38 0.02 14.44
N CYS A 64 0.43 -0.19 15.46
CA CYS A 64 -0.02 -0.05 16.83
C CYS A 64 0.00 1.42 17.28
N ASN A 65 -0.76 2.28 16.61
CA ASN A 65 -0.97 3.66 17.03
C ASN A 65 -2.45 3.93 17.31
N ASP A 66 -2.91 3.48 18.47
CA ASP A 66 -4.31 3.62 18.87
C ASP A 66 -4.63 4.97 19.52
N SER A 67 -3.75 5.97 19.38
CA SER A 67 -4.04 7.34 19.84
C SER A 67 -5.31 7.92 19.20
N GLN A 68 -5.71 7.37 18.06
CA GLN A 68 -6.92 7.73 17.33
C GLN A 68 -8.16 6.90 17.71
N LEU A 69 -8.03 5.83 18.51
CA LEU A 69 -9.15 4.99 18.92
C LEU A 69 -9.76 5.47 20.27
N PRO A 70 -11.10 5.34 20.46
CA PRO A 70 -11.74 5.64 21.74
C PRO A 70 -11.26 4.79 22.92
N THR A 71 -10.64 3.65 22.64
CA THR A 71 -10.04 2.76 23.65
C THR A 71 -8.72 2.22 23.09
N PRO A 72 -7.57 2.65 23.63
CA PRO A 72 -6.27 2.15 23.19
C PRO A 72 -6.16 0.63 23.41
N ARG A 73 -5.92 -0.12 22.34
CA ARG A 73 -5.63 -1.57 22.36
C ARG A 73 -4.12 -1.83 22.34
N CYS A 74 -3.33 -0.83 21.95
CA CYS A 74 -1.89 -0.76 22.03
C CYS A 74 -1.44 -0.46 23.46
N SER A 75 -1.13 -1.51 24.21
CA SER A 75 -0.49 -1.39 25.52
C SER A 75 0.67 -2.37 25.64
N GLY A 76 1.82 -1.92 26.16
CA GLY A 76 2.97 -2.78 26.46
C GLY A 76 3.84 -3.15 25.24
N SER A 77 4.10 -4.44 25.06
CA SER A 77 5.06 -5.04 24.10
C SER A 77 4.50 -5.30 22.69
N ASN A 78 3.25 -4.96 22.43
CA ASN A 78 2.56 -5.24 21.16
C ASN A 78 2.82 -4.15 20.12
N ASN A 79 4.09 -3.81 19.89
CA ASN A 79 4.45 -2.85 18.85
C ASN A 79 4.46 -3.56 17.48
N TYR A 80 3.57 -3.16 16.58
CA TYR A 80 3.50 -3.63 15.20
C TYR A 80 3.33 -2.44 14.26
N GLY A 81 3.71 -2.63 12.99
CA GLY A 81 3.70 -1.59 12.00
C GLY A 81 4.06 -2.13 10.63
N VAL A 82 3.47 -1.52 9.60
CA VAL A 82 3.90 -1.68 8.21
C VAL A 82 4.72 -0.46 7.81
N ASN A 83 5.90 -0.70 7.26
CA ASN A 83 6.81 0.34 6.82
C ASN A 83 7.09 0.22 5.32
N ILE A 84 7.32 1.35 4.66
CA ILE A 84 7.80 1.40 3.27
C ILE A 84 9.30 1.65 3.32
N GLU A 85 10.10 0.68 2.88
CA GLU A 85 11.54 0.81 2.79
C GLU A 85 11.96 1.76 1.66
N SER A 86 13.24 2.16 1.65
CA SER A 86 13.80 3.08 0.66
C SER A 86 13.70 2.60 -0.80
N ASP A 87 13.55 1.30 -1.02
CA ASP A 87 13.38 0.70 -2.34
C ASP A 87 11.89 0.47 -2.70
N GLY A 88 10.99 0.86 -1.80
CA GLY A 88 9.54 0.74 -1.91
C GLY A 88 8.95 -0.55 -1.32
N ASN A 89 9.75 -1.51 -0.85
CA ASN A 89 9.19 -2.73 -0.25
C ASN A 89 8.37 -2.39 1.00
N LEU A 90 7.21 -3.02 1.15
CA LEU A 90 6.45 -2.96 2.39
C LEU A 90 6.93 -4.10 3.30
N ILE A 91 7.29 -3.77 4.53
CA ILE A 91 7.75 -4.74 5.54
C ILE A 91 6.91 -4.65 6.81
N GLY A 92 6.92 -5.71 7.61
CA GLY A 92 6.24 -5.76 8.90
C GLY A 92 4.82 -6.32 8.80
N TYR A 93 4.02 -6.05 9.83
CA TYR A 93 2.73 -6.69 10.04
C TYR A 93 1.63 -5.68 10.27
N ALA A 94 0.50 -5.88 9.59
CA ALA A 94 -0.78 -5.27 9.95
C ALA A 94 -1.61 -6.26 10.76
N TYR A 95 -2.49 -5.76 11.62
CA TYR A 95 -3.46 -6.58 12.36
C TYR A 95 -4.82 -6.51 11.67
N TYR A 96 -5.56 -7.61 11.61
CA TYR A 96 -6.95 -7.60 11.14
C TYR A 96 -7.89 -8.24 12.15
N ASP A 97 -9.13 -7.76 12.12
CA ASP A 97 -10.28 -8.29 12.85
C ASP A 97 -11.47 -8.21 11.90
N ILE A 98 -11.83 -9.36 11.36
CA ILE A 98 -12.82 -9.54 10.31
C ILE A 98 -13.88 -10.49 10.83
N ASN A 99 -15.14 -10.23 10.51
CA ASN A 99 -16.25 -11.14 10.78
C ASN A 99 -16.77 -11.67 9.46
N ASP A 100 -16.72 -12.97 9.24
CA ASP A 100 -17.35 -13.62 8.08
C ASP A 100 -18.87 -13.65 8.26
N PRO A 101 -19.64 -12.86 7.47
CA PRO A 101 -21.09 -12.83 7.57
C PRO A 101 -21.77 -14.10 7.04
N ASN A 102 -21.06 -15.00 6.35
CA ASN A 102 -21.63 -16.26 5.86
C ASN A 102 -21.61 -17.36 6.92
N THR A 103 -20.55 -17.40 7.73
CA THR A 103 -20.34 -18.45 8.76
C THR A 103 -20.62 -17.94 10.17
N GLY A 104 -20.61 -16.62 10.37
CA GLY A 104 -20.68 -15.99 11.70
C GLY A 104 -19.38 -16.14 12.49
N ALA A 105 -18.30 -16.61 11.86
CA ALA A 105 -16.98 -16.66 12.46
C ALA A 105 -16.37 -15.26 12.56
N SER A 106 -15.52 -15.08 13.56
CA SER A 106 -14.67 -13.90 13.74
C SER A 106 -13.24 -14.35 13.55
N GLU A 107 -12.59 -13.82 12.53
CA GLU A 107 -11.21 -14.04 12.19
C GLU A 107 -10.36 -12.86 12.64
N VAL A 108 -9.42 -13.14 13.53
CA VAL A 108 -8.40 -12.19 13.95
C VAL A 108 -7.02 -12.72 13.63
N GLY A 109 -6.11 -11.85 13.21
CA GLY A 109 -4.76 -12.27 12.88
C GLY A 109 -3.89 -11.16 12.32
N TRP A 110 -2.84 -11.58 11.61
CA TRP A 110 -1.83 -10.68 11.08
C TRP A 110 -1.75 -10.78 9.57
N ILE A 111 -1.40 -9.67 8.92
CA ILE A 111 -1.00 -9.64 7.52
C ILE A 111 0.49 -9.35 7.48
N ASP A 112 1.27 -10.31 7.01
CA ASP A 112 2.69 -10.15 6.72
C ASP A 112 2.87 -9.51 5.34
N PHE A 113 3.57 -8.37 5.27
CA PHE A 113 3.86 -7.66 4.02
C PHE A 113 5.17 -8.11 3.35
N ASP A 114 6.03 -8.84 4.07
CA ASP A 114 7.25 -9.45 3.52
C ASP A 114 7.32 -10.98 3.78
N PRO A 115 6.28 -11.75 3.39
CA PRO A 115 6.25 -13.18 3.64
C PRO A 115 7.21 -13.94 2.72
N SER A 116 7.63 -15.13 3.17
CA SER A 116 8.26 -16.11 2.27
C SER A 116 7.32 -16.44 1.12
N LEU A 117 7.75 -16.17 -0.11
CA LEU A 117 6.97 -16.34 -1.35
C LEU A 117 6.70 -17.80 -1.76
N ALA A 118 7.07 -18.77 -0.92
CA ALA A 118 6.82 -20.18 -1.15
C ALA A 118 5.31 -20.49 -1.08
N GLY A 119 4.79 -21.17 -2.11
CA GLY A 119 3.38 -21.56 -2.17
C GLY A 119 2.42 -20.45 -2.60
N ARG A 120 2.92 -19.30 -3.08
CA ARG A 120 2.06 -18.28 -3.68
C ARG A 120 1.38 -18.78 -4.97
N PRO A 121 0.17 -18.29 -5.32
CA PRO A 121 -0.58 -18.80 -6.46
C PRO A 121 0.04 -18.48 -7.84
N GLY A 122 0.88 -17.44 -7.95
CA GLY A 122 1.44 -17.05 -9.25
C GLY A 122 2.34 -15.81 -9.23
N ALA A 123 2.44 -15.16 -10.39
CA ALA A 123 3.10 -13.87 -10.54
C ALA A 123 2.38 -12.79 -9.71
N PRO A 124 3.03 -11.68 -9.33
CA PRO A 124 4.46 -11.43 -9.52
C PRO A 124 5.32 -12.21 -8.51
N ASN A 125 6.60 -12.44 -8.81
CA ASN A 125 7.54 -13.10 -7.90
C ASN A 125 8.18 -12.09 -6.92
N ARG A 126 7.34 -11.44 -6.12
CA ARG A 126 7.79 -10.47 -5.10
C ARG A 126 6.75 -10.25 -4.01
N THR A 127 7.25 -9.82 -2.85
CA THR A 127 6.45 -9.30 -1.75
C THR A 127 5.93 -7.89 -2.08
N ALA A 128 5.12 -7.36 -1.17
CA ALA A 128 4.42 -6.09 -1.33
C ALA A 128 5.41 -4.93 -1.58
N ARG A 129 5.12 -4.09 -2.57
CA ARG A 129 5.97 -2.96 -2.95
C ARG A 129 5.17 -1.78 -3.48
N VAL A 130 5.59 -0.58 -3.10
CA VAL A 130 5.18 0.70 -3.69
C VAL A 130 6.09 1.02 -4.87
N ASP A 131 5.50 1.42 -5.99
CA ASP A 131 6.20 2.00 -7.12
C ASP A 131 6.51 3.47 -6.84
N LEU A 132 7.77 3.73 -6.46
CA LEU A 132 8.24 5.07 -6.14
C LEU A 132 8.53 5.93 -7.38
N GLU A 133 8.57 5.32 -8.57
CA GLU A 133 9.05 5.98 -9.80
C GLU A 133 7.98 6.04 -10.91
N GLY A 134 6.83 5.40 -10.71
CA GLY A 134 5.76 5.31 -11.73
C GLY A 134 6.13 4.40 -12.90
N THR A 135 7.06 3.47 -12.70
CA THR A 135 7.59 2.56 -13.72
C THR A 135 6.80 1.25 -13.84
N ALA A 136 5.88 0.96 -12.91
CA ALA A 136 5.06 -0.24 -12.84
C ALA A 136 3.92 -0.29 -13.88
N SER A 137 4.11 0.39 -15.02
CA SER A 137 3.17 0.44 -16.14
C SER A 137 2.74 -0.95 -16.63
N SER A 138 3.64 -1.95 -16.51
CA SER A 138 3.33 -3.33 -16.80
C SER A 138 2.15 -3.81 -15.96
N TYR A 139 2.04 -3.47 -14.68
CA TYR A 139 0.95 -3.86 -13.78
C TYR A 139 -0.33 -3.01 -13.92
N GLY A 140 -0.50 -2.31 -15.05
CA GLY A 140 -1.65 -1.44 -15.29
C GLY A 140 -1.68 -0.20 -14.41
N CYS A 141 -0.51 0.25 -13.93
CA CYS A 141 -0.37 1.42 -13.07
C CYS A 141 0.89 2.20 -13.43
N ALA A 142 0.74 3.30 -14.16
CA ALA A 142 1.85 4.12 -14.65
C ALA A 142 2.00 5.42 -13.84
N SER A 143 1.86 5.34 -12.53
CA SER A 143 1.88 6.49 -11.63
C SER A 143 2.65 6.17 -10.36
N VAL A 144 3.27 7.18 -9.76
CA VAL A 144 3.92 7.02 -8.45
C VAL A 144 2.87 6.61 -7.42
N GLY A 145 3.23 5.73 -6.49
CA GLY A 145 2.38 5.29 -5.38
C GLY A 145 1.61 3.99 -5.65
N CYS A 146 1.72 3.39 -6.84
CA CYS A 146 1.07 2.11 -7.12
C CYS A 146 1.62 0.99 -6.22
N VAL A 147 0.74 0.23 -5.58
CA VAL A 147 1.14 -0.90 -4.73
C VAL A 147 0.91 -2.20 -5.50
N TYR A 148 1.86 -3.13 -5.44
CA TYR A 148 1.83 -4.42 -6.13
C TYR A 148 2.60 -5.48 -5.35
N GLY A 149 2.53 -6.74 -5.78
CA GLY A 149 3.14 -7.86 -5.06
C GLY A 149 2.16 -8.60 -4.16
N TRP A 150 2.72 -9.45 -3.33
CA TRP A 150 1.99 -10.32 -2.42
C TRP A 150 2.21 -9.93 -0.96
N ALA A 151 1.12 -9.89 -0.21
CA ALA A 151 1.10 -9.98 1.24
C ALA A 151 0.44 -11.31 1.64
N ARG A 152 0.55 -11.71 2.90
CA ARG A 152 -0.02 -12.96 3.39
C ARG A 152 -0.77 -12.74 4.69
N ALA A 153 -2.06 -13.05 4.69
CA ALA A 153 -2.79 -13.24 5.92
C ALA A 153 -2.25 -14.49 6.62
N ILE A 154 -1.92 -14.36 7.89
CA ILE A 154 -1.51 -15.44 8.79
C ILE A 154 -2.47 -15.44 9.97
N GLY A 155 -3.24 -16.51 10.08
CA GLY A 155 -4.30 -16.66 11.06
C GLY A 155 -3.77 -17.30 12.34
N TYR A 156 -4.00 -16.63 13.47
CA TYR A 156 -3.72 -17.19 14.79
C TYR A 156 -4.78 -18.26 15.12
N GLY A 157 -4.68 -19.45 14.51
CA GLY A 157 -5.47 -20.63 14.86
C GLY A 157 -6.84 -20.82 14.18
N GLY A 158 -7.13 -20.11 13.08
CA GLY A 158 -8.45 -20.16 12.42
C GLY A 158 -8.49 -20.68 10.97
N GLY A 159 -7.35 -21.02 10.36
CA GLY A 159 -7.29 -21.55 9.00
C GLY A 159 -7.32 -20.51 7.87
N TRP A 160 -7.33 -19.21 8.18
CA TRP A 160 -7.28 -18.13 7.18
C TRP A 160 -5.83 -17.71 6.87
N ASP A 161 -5.04 -18.66 6.34
CA ASP A 161 -3.68 -18.44 5.85
C ASP A 161 -3.67 -18.22 4.34
N VAL A 162 -4.09 -17.04 3.89
CA VAL A 162 -4.33 -16.77 2.46
C VAL A 162 -3.36 -15.73 1.89
N TRP A 163 -3.06 -15.91 0.60
CA TRP A 163 -2.31 -14.95 -0.18
C TRP A 163 -3.19 -13.77 -0.61
N ILE A 164 -2.67 -12.55 -0.42
CA ILE A 164 -3.32 -11.30 -0.81
C ILE A 164 -2.50 -10.67 -1.93
N LYS A 165 -3.08 -10.55 -3.11
CA LYS A 165 -2.48 -9.86 -4.25
C LYS A 165 -2.89 -8.39 -4.22
N LEU A 166 -1.92 -7.49 -4.10
CA LEU A 166 -2.19 -6.06 -3.94
C LEU A 166 -2.53 -5.35 -5.25
N ARG A 167 -2.31 -6.02 -6.39
CA ARG A 167 -2.65 -5.53 -7.73
C ARG A 167 -2.71 -6.68 -8.71
N LYS A 168 -3.57 -6.53 -9.72
CA LYS A 168 -3.65 -7.46 -10.83
C LYS A 168 -2.32 -7.53 -11.58
N ASP A 169 -1.84 -8.75 -11.82
CA ASP A 169 -0.73 -9.00 -12.73
C ASP A 169 -1.25 -9.06 -14.18
N PRO A 170 -0.49 -8.62 -15.19
CA PRO A 170 -0.92 -8.70 -16.59
C PRO A 170 -1.24 -10.10 -17.07
N ALA A 171 -0.65 -11.12 -16.46
CA ALA A 171 -0.94 -12.51 -16.75
C ALA A 171 -2.29 -12.98 -16.18
N ASP A 172 -2.91 -12.21 -15.28
CA ASP A 172 -4.20 -12.56 -14.69
C ASP A 172 -5.37 -12.24 -15.63
N SER A 173 -6.37 -13.11 -15.61
CA SER A 173 -7.68 -12.83 -16.22
C SER A 173 -8.59 -12.01 -15.29
N GLY A 174 -9.69 -11.48 -15.81
CA GLY A 174 -10.70 -10.76 -15.01
C GLY A 174 -10.53 -9.24 -14.97
N ALA A 175 -11.32 -8.58 -14.12
CA ALA A 175 -11.34 -7.12 -13.98
C ALA A 175 -10.05 -6.59 -13.35
N ASN A 176 -9.65 -5.37 -13.72
CA ASN A 176 -8.50 -4.71 -13.11
C ASN A 176 -8.82 -4.28 -11.68
N TYR A 177 -7.83 -4.44 -10.80
CA TYR A 177 -7.86 -4.01 -9.41
C TYR A 177 -6.45 -3.64 -8.96
N GLY A 178 -6.35 -2.89 -7.87
CA GLY A 178 -5.10 -2.67 -7.19
C GLY A 178 -5.16 -1.56 -6.18
N VAL A 179 -4.21 -1.60 -5.27
CA VAL A 179 -4.00 -0.62 -4.22
C VAL A 179 -3.04 0.45 -4.72
N TYR A 180 -3.21 1.69 -4.29
CA TYR A 180 -2.30 2.80 -4.57
C TYR A 180 -2.30 3.82 -3.43
N ILE A 181 -1.22 4.57 -3.31
CA ILE A 181 -1.11 5.71 -2.41
C ILE A 181 -1.43 6.98 -3.21
N GLY A 182 -2.42 7.75 -2.77
CA GLY A 182 -2.80 9.01 -3.41
C GLY A 182 -1.67 10.04 -3.26
N ALA A 183 -1.26 10.66 -4.36
CA ALA A 183 -0.20 11.66 -4.31
C ALA A 183 -0.63 12.96 -3.58
N ASP A 184 -1.95 13.21 -3.54
CA ASP A 184 -2.54 14.43 -2.97
C ASP A 184 -2.75 14.33 -1.45
N ASP A 185 -3.11 13.15 -0.95
CA ASP A 185 -3.46 12.90 0.46
C ASP A 185 -2.46 11.98 1.19
N GLY A 186 -1.65 11.22 0.46
CA GLY A 186 -0.76 10.22 1.04
C GLY A 186 -1.49 9.01 1.61
N GLU A 187 -2.79 8.84 1.32
CA GLU A 187 -3.62 7.77 1.85
C GLU A 187 -3.63 6.56 0.91
N PHE A 188 -3.87 5.38 1.47
CA PHE A 188 -4.11 4.19 0.67
C PHE A 188 -5.53 4.24 0.07
N HIS A 189 -5.63 3.80 -1.18
CA HIS A 189 -6.88 3.71 -1.93
C HIS A 189 -6.94 2.40 -2.72
N GLY A 190 -8.15 2.01 -3.06
CA GLY A 190 -8.44 0.92 -3.99
C GLY A 190 -8.84 -0.37 -3.28
N TRP A 191 -8.53 -1.50 -3.90
CA TRP A 191 -8.82 -2.81 -3.33
C TRP A 191 -7.84 -3.87 -3.82
N ALA A 192 -7.59 -4.85 -2.97
CA ALA A 192 -6.75 -6.01 -3.22
C ALA A 192 -7.59 -7.29 -3.26
N TRP A 193 -7.04 -8.35 -3.85
CA TRP A 193 -7.73 -9.63 -4.00
C TRP A 193 -6.98 -10.75 -3.28
N GLY A 194 -7.65 -11.44 -2.36
CA GLY A 194 -7.19 -12.70 -1.78
C GLY A 194 -8.06 -13.86 -2.29
N GLY A 195 -7.49 -15.06 -2.42
CA GLY A 195 -8.09 -16.20 -3.12
C GLY A 195 -9.57 -16.51 -2.82
N GLU A 196 -10.06 -16.24 -1.61
CA GLU A 196 -11.45 -16.52 -1.21
C GLU A 196 -12.20 -15.33 -0.57
N VAL A 197 -11.53 -14.24 -0.16
CA VAL A 197 -12.17 -13.08 0.49
C VAL A 197 -11.42 -11.78 0.16
N MET A 198 -12.16 -10.69 -0.09
CA MET A 198 -11.66 -9.32 -0.30
C MET A 198 -11.89 -8.44 0.93
N GLY A 199 -11.02 -7.44 1.11
CA GLY A 199 -11.30 -6.22 1.86
C GLY A 199 -10.92 -4.99 1.04
N TRP A 200 -11.60 -3.86 1.24
CA TRP A 200 -11.14 -2.58 0.71
C TRP A 200 -9.95 -2.11 1.55
N ILE A 201 -8.97 -1.49 0.90
CA ILE A 201 -7.81 -0.91 1.58
C ILE A 201 -7.87 0.60 1.41
#